data_AF-A0A6N7IVM7-F1
#
_entry.id   AF-A0A6N7IVM7-F1
#
_cell.length_a   1.000
_cell.length_b   1.000
_cell.length_c   1.000
_cell.angle_alpha   90.00
_cell.angle_beta   90.00
_cell.angle_gamma   90.00
#
_symmetry.space_group_name_H-M   'P 1'
#
loop_
_entity.id
_entity.type
_entity.pdbx_description
1 polymer ?
#
loop_
_entity_poly.entity_id
_entity_poly.type
_entity_poly.pdbx_seq_one_letter_code
_entity_poly.pdbx_strand_id
1 'polypeptide(L)'
;ILMAVNDSIAQMNFGAAILATLFAYDGWILLAALGGEMKNPEKLLPRAMAGGILIVTACYLFINVALLHVLPADQIVQLGENATSTAATMLFGPIGGKIISIGIIISIFGCLNGKVLSFPRVIFAMAERKQIPFANAISRIHPTFKTP
;
A
#
# COMPACT_ATOMS: atom_id res chain seq x y z
N ILE A 1 18.13 -15.57 31.35
CA ILE A 1 18.41 -15.42 29.91
C ILE A 1 17.27 -16.01 29.07
N LEU A 2 16.82 -17.25 29.30
CA LEU A 2 15.64 -17.83 28.62
C LEU A 2 14.30 -17.11 28.92
N MET A 3 14.13 -16.50 30.09
CA MET A 3 12.93 -15.71 30.43
C MET A 3 12.87 -14.33 29.74
N ALA A 4 14.00 -13.68 29.48
CA ALA A 4 14.05 -12.36 28.84
C ALA A 4 13.76 -12.42 27.33
N VAL A 5 13.96 -13.60 26.72
CA VAL A 5 13.59 -13.85 25.31
C VAL A 5 12.08 -14.03 25.17
N ASN A 6 11.40 -14.55 26.21
CA ASN A 6 9.94 -14.75 26.18
C ASN A 6 9.16 -13.42 26.23
N ASP A 7 9.67 -12.42 26.95
CA ASP A 7 9.05 -11.07 27.00
C ASP A 7 9.24 -10.27 25.71
N SER A 8 10.26 -10.61 24.92
CA SER A 8 10.52 -9.98 23.62
C SER A 8 9.57 -10.49 22.54
N ILE A 9 9.07 -11.74 22.69
CA ILE A 9 8.09 -12.37 21.78
C ILE A 9 6.65 -12.09 22.26
N ALA A 10 6.43 -11.88 23.56
CA ALA A 10 5.14 -11.46 24.13
C ALA A 10 4.78 -9.98 23.87
N GLN A 11 5.70 -9.18 23.32
CA GLN A 11 5.54 -7.75 23.08
C GLN A 11 5.77 -7.39 21.60
N MET A 12 5.11 -8.08 20.66
CA MET A 12 4.56 -7.32 19.53
C MET A 12 3.50 -6.40 20.13
N ASN A 13 3.96 -5.25 20.64
CA ASN A 13 3.12 -4.24 21.26
C ASN A 13 1.97 -3.96 20.29
N PHE A 14 0.73 -4.08 20.75
CA PHE A 14 -0.47 -3.92 19.91
C PHE A 14 -0.38 -2.67 19.01
N GLY A 15 0.26 -1.60 19.52
CA GLY A 15 0.58 -0.40 18.75
C GLY A 15 1.51 -0.62 17.53
N ALA A 16 2.53 -1.47 17.64
CA ALA A 16 3.40 -1.83 16.52
C ALA A 16 2.65 -2.66 15.45
N ALA A 17 1.77 -3.57 15.87
CA ALA A 17 0.91 -4.31 14.96
C ALA A 17 -0.09 -3.40 14.22
N ILE A 18 -0.69 -2.44 14.95
CA ILE A 18 -1.53 -1.40 14.33
C ILE A 18 -0.72 -0.56 13.35
N LEU A 19 0.49 -0.12 13.72
CA LEU A 19 1.32 0.69 12.86
C LEU A 19 1.68 -0.04 11.55
N ALA A 20 2.07 -1.31 11.65
CA ALA A 20 2.38 -2.15 10.49
C ALA A 20 1.17 -2.33 9.57
N THR A 21 -0.02 -2.55 10.15
CA THR A 21 -1.26 -2.69 9.36
C THR A 21 -1.70 -1.35 8.76
N LEU A 22 -1.52 -0.23 9.48
CA LEU A 22 -1.85 1.10 8.98
C LEU A 22 -1.03 1.47 7.75
N PHE A 23 0.26 1.08 7.73
CA PHE A 23 1.11 1.26 6.55
C PHE A 23 0.55 0.55 5.31
N ALA A 24 -0.08 -0.62 5.48
CA ALA A 24 -0.72 -1.33 4.39
C ALA A 24 -1.97 -0.60 3.83
N TYR A 25 -2.63 0.22 4.65
CA TYR A 25 -3.74 1.09 4.23
C TYR A 25 -3.29 2.47 3.72
N ASP A 26 -1.99 2.79 3.77
CA ASP A 26 -1.47 4.07 3.31
C ASP A 26 -1.56 4.22 1.79
N GLY A 27 -2.24 5.28 1.34
CA GLY A 27 -2.54 5.51 -0.08
C GLY A 27 -3.69 6.47 -0.33
N TRP A 28 -4.50 6.75 0.69
CA TRP A 28 -5.63 7.68 0.64
C TRP A 28 -5.27 9.11 0.20
N ILE A 29 -4.03 9.54 0.40
CA ILE A 29 -3.61 10.93 0.19
C ILE A 29 -3.40 11.22 -1.30
N LEU A 30 -3.02 10.19 -2.05
CA LEU A 30 -2.92 10.25 -3.50
C LEU A 30 -4.30 10.37 -4.14
N LEU A 31 -5.31 9.69 -3.59
CA LEU A 31 -6.70 9.85 -4.03
C LEU A 31 -7.19 11.28 -3.78
N ALA A 32 -6.91 11.83 -2.60
CA ALA A 32 -7.27 13.22 -2.30
C ALA A 32 -6.59 14.23 -3.25
N ALA A 33 -5.32 13.99 -3.61
CA ALA A 33 -4.58 14.80 -4.58
C ALA A 33 -5.19 14.76 -5.99
N LEU A 34 -5.72 13.60 -6.39
CA LEU A 34 -6.42 13.42 -7.67
C LEU A 34 -7.84 13.99 -7.68
N GLY A 35 -8.37 14.38 -6.52
CA GLY A 35 -9.73 14.93 -6.39
C GLY A 35 -9.96 16.18 -7.24
N GLY A 36 -8.92 17.00 -7.49
CA GLY A 36 -9.02 18.16 -8.36
C GLY A 36 -9.30 17.84 -9.84
N GLU A 37 -8.97 16.62 -10.28
CA GLU A 37 -9.20 16.14 -11.66
C GLU A 37 -10.47 15.28 -11.77
N MET A 38 -11.10 14.92 -10.66
CA MET A 38 -12.30 14.10 -10.64
C MET A 38 -13.55 14.91 -10.98
N LYS A 39 -14.46 14.32 -11.75
CA LYS A 39 -15.80 14.88 -12.00
C LYS A 39 -16.64 14.78 -10.73
N ASN A 40 -17.08 15.90 -10.14
CA ASN A 40 -17.86 15.95 -8.89
C ASN A 40 -17.16 15.29 -7.68
N PRO A 41 -16.00 15.81 -7.25
CA PRO A 41 -15.19 15.18 -6.20
C PRO A 41 -15.91 15.14 -4.85
N GLU A 42 -16.77 16.11 -4.54
CA GLU A 42 -17.49 16.20 -3.26
C GLU A 42 -18.30 14.93 -2.93
N LYS A 43 -18.87 14.26 -3.95
CA LYS A 43 -19.68 13.06 -3.77
C LYS A 43 -18.94 11.78 -4.15
N LEU A 44 -18.07 11.84 -5.17
CA LEU A 44 -17.39 10.65 -5.67
C LEU A 44 -16.14 10.31 -4.88
N LEU A 45 -15.40 11.30 -4.38
CA LEU A 45 -14.18 11.07 -3.61
C LEU A 45 -14.47 10.27 -2.33
N PRO A 46 -15.45 10.65 -1.47
CA PRO A 46 -15.72 9.89 -0.24
C PRO A 46 -16.23 8.47 -0.53
N ARG A 47 -17.06 8.29 -1.58
CA ARG A 47 -17.58 6.98 -1.98
C ARG A 47 -16.50 6.07 -2.52
N ALA A 48 -15.60 6.60 -3.35
CA ALA A 48 -14.47 5.85 -3.90
C ALA A 48 -13.49 5.43 -2.79
N MET A 49 -13.20 6.33 -1.84
CA MET A 49 -12.35 6.03 -0.68
C MET A 49 -12.98 4.95 0.21
N ALA A 50 -14.25 5.11 0.60
CA ALA A 50 -14.94 4.13 1.44
C ALA A 50 -15.04 2.76 0.76
N GLY A 51 -15.42 2.73 -0.53
CA GLY A 51 -15.49 1.48 -1.30
C GLY A 51 -14.13 0.81 -1.44
N GLY A 52 -13.09 1.59 -1.75
CA GLY A 52 -11.72 1.09 -1.85
C GLY A 52 -11.21 0.50 -0.53
N ILE A 53 -11.40 1.22 0.58
CA ILE A 53 -11.00 0.75 1.91
C ILE A 53 -11.72 -0.57 2.25
N LEU A 54 -13.03 -0.66 2.05
CA LEU A 54 -13.80 -1.88 2.34
C LEU A 54 -13.31 -3.08 1.52
N ILE A 55 -13.04 -2.88 0.23
CA ILE A 55 -12.51 -3.95 -0.64
C ILE A 55 -11.12 -4.38 -0.17
N VAL A 56 -10.22 -3.43 0.13
CA VAL A 56 -8.87 -3.74 0.60
C VAL A 56 -8.92 -4.46 1.94
N THR A 57 -9.76 -4.03 2.88
CA THR A 57 -9.96 -4.70 4.17
C THR A 57 -10.44 -6.14 3.97
N ALA A 58 -11.42 -6.38 3.10
CA ALA A 58 -11.89 -7.73 2.81
C ALA A 58 -10.76 -8.61 2.23
N CYS A 59 -10.01 -8.09 1.26
CA CYS A 59 -8.87 -8.80 0.67
C CYS A 59 -7.80 -9.15 1.72
N TYR A 60 -7.47 -8.21 2.60
CA TYR A 60 -6.50 -8.46 3.68
C TYR A 60 -7.00 -9.50 4.67
N LEU A 61 -8.28 -9.47 5.06
CA LEU A 61 -8.85 -10.51 5.92
C LEU A 61 -8.76 -11.89 5.26
N PHE A 62 -9.13 -11.99 3.97
CA PHE A 62 -9.04 -13.25 3.23
C PHE A 62 -7.61 -13.79 3.16
N ILE A 63 -6.63 -12.94 2.87
CA ILE A 63 -5.21 -13.35 2.81
C ILE A 63 -4.71 -13.79 4.18
N ASN A 64 -5.02 -13.06 5.25
CA ASN A 64 -4.60 -13.43 6.60
C ASN A 64 -5.21 -14.77 7.05
N VAL A 65 -6.51 -15.00 6.77
CA VAL A 65 -7.16 -16.28 7.07
C VAL A 65 -6.55 -17.42 6.26
N ALA A 66 -6.27 -17.20 4.97
CA ALA A 66 -5.60 -18.19 4.13
C ALA A 66 -4.18 -18.52 4.64
N LEU A 67 -3.41 -17.51 5.08
CA LEU A 67 -2.08 -17.70 5.63
C LEU A 67 -2.10 -18.55 6.91
N LEU A 68 -3.01 -18.24 7.84
CA LEU A 68 -3.13 -18.98 9.10
C LEU A 68 -3.65 -20.41 8.91
N HIS A 69 -4.33 -20.71 7.80
CA HIS A 69 -4.71 -22.07 7.43
C HIS A 69 -3.55 -22.91 6.91
N VAL A 70 -2.50 -22.27 6.36
CA VAL A 70 -1.39 -22.96 5.69
C VAL A 70 -0.16 -23.03 6.58
N LEU A 71 0.15 -21.97 7.31
CA LEU A 71 1.30 -21.90 8.21
C LEU A 71 0.85 -21.60 9.65
N PRO A 72 1.42 -22.29 10.66
CA PRO A 72 1.27 -21.89 12.05
C PRO A 72 1.90 -20.51 12.27
N ALA A 73 1.32 -19.72 13.18
CA ALA A 73 1.72 -18.32 13.43
C ALA A 73 3.23 -18.14 13.69
N ASP A 74 3.85 -19.10 14.37
CA ASP A 74 5.30 -19.08 14.66
C ASP A 74 6.15 -19.10 13.39
N GLN A 75 5.73 -19.86 12.37
CA GLN A 75 6.42 -19.91 11.08
C GLN A 75 6.18 -18.62 10.28
N ILE A 76 5.00 -18.02 10.36
CA ILE A 76 4.73 -16.73 9.70
C ILE A 76 5.68 -15.65 10.21
N VAL A 77 5.90 -15.59 11.53
CA VAL A 77 6.83 -14.63 12.15
C VAL A 77 8.27 -14.91 11.74
N GLN A 78 8.70 -16.18 11.68
CA GLN A 78 10.05 -16.55 11.23
C GLN A 78 10.29 -16.21 9.75
N LEU A 79 9.29 -16.41 8.89
CA LEU A 79 9.39 -16.14 7.47
C LEU A 79 9.26 -14.65 7.12
N GLY A 80 8.61 -13.85 7.98
CA GLY A 80 8.42 -12.42 7.80
C GLY A 80 7.79 -12.09 6.45
N GLU A 81 8.46 -11.25 5.66
CA GLU A 81 8.01 -10.84 4.32
C GLU A 81 7.85 -12.02 3.34
N ASN A 82 8.57 -13.13 3.55
CA ASN A 82 8.52 -14.31 2.70
C ASN A 82 7.39 -15.28 3.07
N ALA A 83 6.60 -15.00 4.10
CA ALA A 83 5.51 -15.86 4.54
C ALA A 83 4.48 -16.06 3.42
N THR A 84 4.12 -14.99 2.70
CA THR A 84 3.11 -15.03 1.63
C THR A 84 3.59 -15.78 0.38
N SER A 85 4.85 -15.59 -0.02
CA SER A 85 5.43 -16.31 -1.17
C SER A 85 5.63 -17.79 -0.87
N THR A 86 5.99 -18.13 0.37
CA THR A 86 6.15 -19.51 0.81
C THR A 86 4.80 -20.20 0.95
N ALA A 87 3.79 -19.53 1.53
CA ALA A 87 2.43 -20.05 1.58
C ALA A 87 1.86 -20.31 0.19
N ALA A 88 2.08 -19.38 -0.76
CA ALA A 88 1.66 -19.57 -2.15
C ALA A 88 2.33 -20.78 -2.82
N THR A 89 3.61 -21.00 -2.51
CA THR A 89 4.38 -22.16 -3.01
C THR A 89 3.90 -23.47 -2.38
N MET A 90 3.52 -23.45 -1.10
CA MET A 90 2.96 -24.62 -0.41
C MET A 90 1.54 -24.97 -0.89
N LEU A 91 0.70 -23.96 -1.16
CA LEU A 91 -0.68 -24.15 -1.62
C LEU A 91 -0.78 -24.59 -3.09
N PHE A 92 0.00 -23.97 -3.98
CA PHE A 92 -0.13 -24.14 -5.44
C PHE A 92 1.08 -24.86 -6.07
N GLY A 93 2.01 -25.35 -5.24
CA GLY A 93 3.25 -25.98 -5.68
C GLY A 93 4.30 -25.00 -6.22
N PRO A 94 5.47 -25.51 -6.65
CA PRO A 94 6.59 -24.69 -7.13
C PRO A 94 6.27 -23.81 -8.34
N ILE A 95 5.40 -24.29 -9.22
CA ILE A 95 5.00 -23.59 -10.44
C ILE A 95 3.92 -22.56 -10.12
N GLY A 96 2.92 -22.91 -9.31
CA GLY A 96 1.85 -21.99 -8.93
C GLY A 96 2.35 -20.83 -8.05
N GLY A 97 3.27 -21.10 -7.11
CA GLY A 97 3.93 -20.06 -6.32
C GLY A 97 4.69 -19.04 -7.17
N LYS A 98 5.38 -19.48 -8.22
CA LYS A 98 6.06 -18.59 -9.18
C LYS A 98 5.08 -17.70 -9.94
N ILE A 99 3.97 -18.26 -10.43
CA ILE A 99 2.94 -17.49 -11.16
C ILE A 99 2.35 -16.40 -10.26
N ILE A 100 1.99 -16.75 -9.02
CA ILE A 100 1.47 -15.79 -8.04
C ILE A 100 2.51 -14.71 -7.73
N SER A 101 3.77 -15.09 -7.55
CA SER A 101 4.85 -14.15 -7.26
C SER A 101 5.06 -13.14 -8.41
N ILE A 102 4.99 -13.60 -9.66
CA ILE A 102 5.03 -12.72 -10.84
C ILE A 102 3.83 -11.76 -10.83
N GLY A 103 2.64 -12.25 -10.52
CA GLY A 103 1.44 -11.43 -10.39
C GLY A 103 1.58 -10.34 -9.32
N ILE A 104 2.17 -10.67 -8.16
CA ILE A 104 2.47 -9.73 -7.09
C ILE A 104 3.44 -8.64 -7.59
N ILE A 105 4.52 -9.03 -8.27
CA ILE A 105 5.50 -8.08 -8.83
C ILE A 105 4.82 -7.12 -9.81
N ILE A 106 4.00 -7.63 -10.74
CA ILE A 106 3.26 -6.79 -11.70
C ILE A 106 2.33 -5.81 -10.98
N SER A 107 1.63 -6.26 -9.92
CA SER A 107 0.77 -5.41 -9.10
C SER A 107 1.56 -4.28 -8.42
N ILE A 108 2.74 -4.59 -7.85
CA ILE A 108 3.63 -3.60 -7.23
C ILE A 108 4.09 -2.57 -8.27
N PHE A 109 4.51 -3.00 -9.45
CA PHE A 109 4.91 -2.09 -10.54
C PHE A 109 3.75 -1.20 -11.00
N GLY A 110 2.54 -1.74 -11.12
CA GLY A 110 1.34 -0.96 -11.45
C GLY A 110 1.04 0.11 -10.40
N CYS A 111 1.10 -0.28 -9.12
CA CYS A 111 0.94 0.66 -8.01
C CYS A 111 2.01 1.76 -8.04
N LEU A 112 3.28 1.40 -8.23
CA LEU A 112 4.40 2.33 -8.28
C LEU A 112 4.23 3.35 -9.42
N ASN A 113 3.81 2.91 -10.60
CA ASN A 113 3.54 3.80 -11.73
C ASN A 113 2.42 4.81 -11.40
N GLY A 114 1.33 4.36 -10.78
CA GLY A 114 0.26 5.22 -10.31
C GLY A 114 0.73 6.25 -9.26
N LYS A 115 1.59 5.83 -8.33
CA LYS A 115 2.21 6.75 -7.35
C LYS A 115 3.07 7.81 -8.04
N VAL A 116 3.95 7.41 -8.95
CA VAL A 116 4.84 8.34 -9.69
C VAL A 116 4.05 9.39 -10.47
N LEU A 117 2.89 9.02 -11.05
CA LEU A 117 2.02 9.98 -11.74
C LEU A 117 1.27 10.93 -10.79
N SER A 118 1.03 10.50 -9.55
CA SER A 118 0.20 11.24 -8.59
C SER A 118 1.02 12.17 -7.68
N PHE A 119 2.26 11.82 -7.38
CA PHE A 119 3.16 12.61 -6.53
C PHE A 119 3.40 14.05 -7.05
N PRO A 120 3.74 14.27 -8.34
CA PRO A 120 3.97 15.61 -8.88
C PRO A 120 2.75 16.52 -8.77
N ARG A 121 1.52 15.98 -8.83
CA ARG A 121 0.27 16.76 -8.76
C ARG A 121 0.12 17.50 -7.42
N VAL A 122 0.52 16.87 -6.32
CA VAL A 122 0.50 17.50 -4.99
C VAL A 122 1.46 18.68 -4.94
N ILE A 123 2.70 18.46 -5.39
CA ILE A 123 3.76 19.49 -5.38
C ILE A 123 3.36 20.65 -6.31
N PHE A 124 2.79 20.34 -7.47
CA PHE A 124 2.29 21.33 -8.42
C PHE A 124 1.16 22.19 -7.83
N ALA A 125 0.16 21.57 -7.20
CA ALA A 125 -0.93 22.30 -6.56
C ALA A 125 -0.44 23.22 -5.43
N MET A 126 0.62 22.81 -4.71
CA MET A 126 1.29 23.67 -3.71
C MET A 126 2.11 24.79 -4.35
N ALA A 127 2.76 24.54 -5.49
CA ALA A 127 3.51 25.53 -6.26
C ALA A 127 2.58 26.62 -6.83
N GLU A 128 1.43 26.24 -7.38
CA GLU A 128 0.41 27.18 -7.88
C GLU A 128 -0.08 28.13 -6.77
N ARG A 129 -0.21 27.61 -5.54
CA ARG A 129 -0.58 28.39 -4.35
C ARG A 129 0.57 29.17 -3.71
N LYS A 130 1.77 29.17 -4.32
CA LYS A 130 3.00 29.83 -3.81
C LYS A 130 3.41 29.39 -2.40
N GLN A 131 3.08 28.15 -2.01
CA GLN A 131 3.36 27.62 -0.67
C GLN A 131 4.76 26.99 -0.53
N ILE A 132 5.53 26.89 -1.62
CA ILE A 132 6.87 26.31 -1.66
C ILE A 132 7.89 27.29 -2.25
N PRO A 133 9.16 27.26 -1.79
CA PRO A 133 10.23 28.03 -2.43
C PRO A 133 10.40 27.58 -3.89
N PHE A 134 10.76 28.51 -4.78
CA PHE A 134 10.86 28.27 -6.23
C PHE A 134 9.55 27.88 -6.94
N ALA A 135 8.40 28.24 -6.37
CA ALA A 135 7.07 28.00 -6.94
C ALA A 135 6.96 28.28 -8.45
N ASN A 136 7.54 29.36 -8.96
CA ASN A 136 7.49 29.72 -10.39
C ASN A 136 8.27 28.76 -11.32
N ALA A 137 9.28 28.06 -10.81
CA ALA A 137 10.04 27.06 -11.57
C ALA A 137 9.34 25.70 -11.55
N ILE A 138 8.70 25.36 -10.43
CA ILE A 138 8.03 24.07 -10.18
C ILE A 138 6.60 24.07 -10.74
N SER A 139 5.93 25.22 -10.84
CA SER A 139 4.60 25.36 -11.46
C SER A 139 4.65 25.37 -12.99
N ARG A 140 5.80 25.05 -13.60
CA ARG A 140 6.00 25.17 -15.04
C ARG A 140 5.61 23.85 -15.72
N ILE A 141 4.40 23.83 -16.25
CA ILE A 141 3.82 22.67 -16.93
C ILE A 141 4.56 22.42 -18.24
N HIS A 142 4.89 21.15 -18.57
CA HIS A 142 5.51 20.84 -19.85
C HIS A 142 4.52 21.10 -21.01
N PRO A 143 4.89 21.90 -22.04
CA PRO A 143 3.94 22.40 -23.05
C PRO A 143 3.26 21.29 -23.88
N THR A 144 3.93 20.16 -24.10
CA THR A 144 3.39 19.05 -24.91
C THR A 144 2.62 18.00 -24.10
N PHE A 145 3.09 17.67 -22.88
CA PHE A 145 2.53 16.57 -22.09
C PHE A 145 1.46 17.04 -21.09
N LYS A 146 1.32 18.37 -20.87
CA LYS A 146 0.39 18.97 -19.90
C LYS A 146 0.48 18.38 -18.48
N THR A 147 1.57 17.69 -18.18
CA THR A 147 1.92 17.17 -16.87
C THR A 147 2.84 18.17 -16.18
N PRO A 148 2.63 18.39 -14.87
CA PRO A 148 3.57 19.15 -14.06
C PRO A 148 4.88 18.40 -13.80
#